data_AF-A0A397UG19-F1
#
_entry.id   AF-A0A397UG19-F1
#
_cell.length_a   1.000
_cell.length_b   1.000
_cell.length_c   1.000
_cell.angle_alpha   90.00
_cell.angle_beta   90.00
_cell.angle_gamma   90.00
#
_symmetry.space_group_name_H-M   'P 1'
#
loop_
_entity.id
_entity.type
_entity.pdbx_description
1 polymer ?
#
loop_
_entity_poly.entity_id
_entity_poly.type
_entity_poly.pdbx_seq_one_letter_code
_entity_poly.pdbx_strand_id
1 'polypeptide(L)'
;MTNDHISEELWEACWINSKTFDQHVDELKNKSNDTLALMSRGKAYLIIGKYEEAYAVLTRLLEIESENIIALKYRGEINYIMERYEESISDLANLLKIKPDDAWTKKAYELVHGL
;
A
#
# COMPACT_ATOMS: atom_id res chain seq x y z
N MET A 1 -6.45 13.43 -39.65
CA MET A 1 -7.15 12.14 -39.78
C MET A 1 -6.25 11.10 -39.12
N THR A 2 -6.11 11.24 -37.80
CA THR A 2 -6.75 10.45 -36.71
C THR A 2 -6.00 9.15 -36.47
N ASN A 3 -4.85 9.28 -35.82
CA ASN A 3 -4.05 8.18 -35.31
C ASN A 3 -4.50 7.81 -33.88
N ASP A 4 -5.82 7.67 -33.69
CA ASP A 4 -6.47 7.62 -32.37
C ASP A 4 -7.29 6.34 -32.11
N HIS A 5 -7.05 5.26 -32.85
CA HIS A 5 -7.69 3.96 -32.52
C HIS A 5 -6.81 3.08 -31.63
N ILE A 6 -5.48 3.23 -31.70
CA ILE A 6 -4.56 2.46 -30.84
C ILE A 6 -4.56 3.03 -29.40
N SER A 7 -4.77 4.33 -29.23
CA SER A 7 -4.88 4.97 -27.91
C SER A 7 -6.15 4.55 -27.18
N GLU A 8 -7.27 4.36 -27.90
CA GLU A 8 -8.56 3.98 -27.34
C GLU A 8 -8.57 2.50 -26.90
N GLU A 9 -8.02 1.57 -27.69
CA GLU A 9 -7.87 0.16 -27.30
C GLU A 9 -6.87 -0.03 -26.14
N LEU A 10 -5.76 0.71 -26.12
CA LEU A 10 -4.80 0.66 -25.01
C LEU A 10 -5.38 1.30 -23.74
N TRP A 11 -6.13 2.39 -23.88
CA TRP A 11 -6.87 3.03 -22.78
C TRP A 11 -7.91 2.07 -22.20
N GLU A 12 -8.73 1.45 -23.06
CA GLU A 12 -9.73 0.46 -22.66
C GLU A 12 -9.07 -0.77 -22.02
N ALA A 13 -7.95 -1.26 -22.55
CA ALA A 13 -7.22 -2.38 -21.93
C ALA A 13 -6.66 -2.01 -20.54
N CYS A 14 -6.10 -0.81 -20.37
CA CYS A 14 -5.64 -0.30 -19.07
C CYS A 14 -6.82 -0.07 -18.10
N TRP A 15 -7.93 0.47 -18.60
CA TRP A 15 -9.15 0.72 -17.81
C TRP A 15 -9.83 -0.58 -17.40
N ILE A 16 -9.96 -1.54 -18.31
CA ILE A 16 -10.48 -2.89 -18.05
C ILE A 16 -9.58 -3.63 -17.08
N ASN A 17 -8.24 -3.55 -17.21
CA ASN A 17 -7.31 -4.17 -16.25
C ASN A 17 -7.42 -3.55 -14.86
N SER A 18 -7.55 -2.22 -14.75
CA SER A 18 -7.84 -1.56 -13.47
C SER A 18 -9.19 -2.01 -12.92
N LYS A 19 -10.22 -2.04 -13.75
CA LYS A 19 -11.60 -2.39 -13.36
C LYS A 19 -11.72 -3.86 -12.94
N THR A 20 -11.04 -4.79 -13.62
CA THR A 20 -11.01 -6.22 -13.24
C THR A 20 -10.23 -6.43 -11.97
N PHE A 21 -9.14 -5.69 -11.74
CA PHE A 21 -8.45 -5.70 -10.46
C PHE A 21 -9.36 -5.15 -9.35
N ASP A 22 -10.01 -4.01 -9.59
CA ASP A 22 -10.95 -3.40 -8.64
C ASP A 22 -12.13 -4.32 -8.35
N GLN A 23 -12.63 -5.06 -9.35
CA GLN A 23 -13.67 -6.09 -9.20
C GLN A 23 -13.17 -7.30 -8.40
N HIS A 24 -11.97 -7.82 -8.67
CA HIS A 24 -11.37 -8.91 -7.88
C HIS A 24 -11.16 -8.50 -6.43
N VAL A 25 -10.74 -7.26 -6.21
CA VAL A 25 -10.54 -6.70 -4.88
C VAL A 25 -11.87 -6.38 -4.19
N ASP A 26 -12.93 -6.10 -4.95
CA ASP A 26 -14.29 -5.95 -4.45
C ASP A 26 -14.98 -7.30 -4.20
N GLU A 27 -14.64 -8.38 -4.90
CA GLU A 27 -15.05 -9.74 -4.55
C GLU A 27 -14.48 -10.14 -3.17
N LEU A 28 -13.28 -9.65 -2.83
CA LEU A 28 -12.71 -9.75 -1.48
C LEU A 28 -13.43 -8.85 -0.44
N LYS A 29 -14.27 -7.88 -0.84
CA LYS A 29 -15.06 -7.07 0.13
C LYS A 29 -16.06 -7.92 0.92
N ASN A 30 -16.49 -9.07 0.40
CA ASN A 30 -17.69 -9.74 0.93
C ASN A 30 -17.44 -10.88 1.92
N LYS A 31 -16.34 -10.87 2.67
CA LYS A 31 -16.25 -11.65 3.91
C LYS A 31 -15.13 -11.12 4.80
N SER A 32 -15.56 -10.69 5.99
CA SER A 32 -14.77 -10.66 7.22
C SER A 32 -13.80 -9.48 7.38
N ASN A 33 -13.74 -8.96 8.61
CA ASN A 33 -12.59 -8.25 9.17
C ASN A 33 -11.38 -9.21 9.26
N ASP A 34 -11.08 -9.93 8.18
CA ASP A 34 -9.96 -10.84 8.10
C ASP A 34 -8.72 -10.00 7.83
N THR A 35 -7.87 -9.90 8.86
CA THR A 35 -6.63 -9.12 8.80
C THR A 35 -5.71 -9.63 7.68
N LEU A 36 -5.79 -10.92 7.31
CA LEU A 36 -5.09 -11.49 6.16
C LEU A 36 -5.60 -10.96 4.82
N ALA A 37 -6.91 -10.75 4.68
CA ALA A 37 -7.51 -10.19 3.47
C ALA A 37 -7.10 -8.71 3.29
N LEU A 38 -7.11 -7.94 4.38
CA LEU A 38 -6.63 -6.56 4.38
C LEU A 38 -5.14 -6.47 4.04
N MET A 39 -4.31 -7.35 4.62
CA MET A 39 -2.88 -7.43 4.29
C MET A 39 -2.65 -7.72 2.80
N SER A 40 -3.35 -8.73 2.26
CA SER A 40 -3.21 -9.14 0.87
C SER A 40 -3.65 -8.03 -0.08
N ARG A 41 -4.76 -7.35 0.22
CA ARG A 41 -5.28 -6.22 -0.54
C ARG A 41 -4.35 -5.01 -0.51
N GLY A 42 -3.85 -4.62 0.66
CA GLY A 42 -2.91 -3.50 0.81
C GLY A 42 -1.63 -3.73 0.01
N LYS A 43 -1.08 -4.95 0.08
CA LYS A 43 0.09 -5.36 -0.72
C LYS A 43 -0.21 -5.34 -2.23
N ALA A 44 -1.38 -5.82 -2.64
CA ALA A 44 -1.75 -5.84 -4.06
C ALA A 44 -1.86 -4.41 -4.62
N TYR A 45 -2.53 -3.50 -3.90
CA TYR A 45 -2.60 -2.09 -4.28
C TYR A 45 -1.22 -1.42 -4.36
N LEU A 46 -0.32 -1.71 -3.40
CA LEU A 46 1.07 -1.23 -3.45
C LEU A 46 1.79 -1.67 -4.73
N ILE A 47 1.68 -2.95 -5.11
CA ILE A 47 2.35 -3.51 -6.29
C ILE A 47 1.86 -2.85 -7.59
N ILE A 48 0.57 -2.52 -7.67
CA ILE A 48 -0.01 -1.88 -8.86
C ILE A 48 0.06 -0.35 -8.84
N GLY A 49 0.71 0.25 -7.83
CA GLY A 49 0.89 1.70 -7.72
C GLY A 49 -0.33 2.50 -7.24
N LYS A 50 -1.37 1.82 -6.73
CA LYS A 50 -2.55 2.46 -6.13
C LYS A 50 -2.28 2.83 -4.66
N TYR A 51 -1.41 3.82 -4.46
CA TYR A 51 -0.84 4.12 -3.14
C TYR A 51 -1.86 4.64 -2.13
N GLU A 52 -2.83 5.46 -2.53
CA GLU A 52 -3.88 5.97 -1.61
C GLU A 52 -4.81 4.84 -1.16
N GLU A 53 -5.20 3.94 -2.07
CA GLU A 53 -6.02 2.78 -1.75
C GLU A 53 -5.27 1.79 -0.86
N ALA A 54 -3.97 1.57 -1.13
CA ALA A 54 -3.11 0.78 -0.25
C ALA A 54 -3.03 1.40 1.15
N TYR A 55 -2.79 2.71 1.25
CA TYR A 55 -2.74 3.45 2.51
C TYR A 55 -4.03 3.30 3.31
N ALA A 56 -5.19 3.47 2.67
CA ALA A 56 -6.49 3.35 3.34
C ALA A 56 -6.73 1.94 3.91
N VAL A 57 -6.41 0.90 3.13
CA VAL A 57 -6.57 -0.50 3.57
C VAL A 57 -5.63 -0.85 4.71
N LEU A 58 -4.37 -0.43 4.64
CA LEU A 58 -3.38 -0.69 5.68
C LEU A 58 -3.66 0.12 6.95
N THR A 59 -4.23 1.32 6.83
CA THR A 59 -4.68 2.11 7.98
C THR A 59 -5.83 1.42 8.70
N ARG A 60 -6.83 0.91 7.98
CA ARG A 60 -7.89 0.09 8.57
C ARG A 60 -7.35 -1.18 9.23
N LEU A 61 -6.33 -1.80 8.66
CA LEU A 61 -5.68 -2.94 9.28
C LEU A 61 -5.01 -2.55 10.62
N LEU A 62 -4.36 -1.39 10.69
CA LEU A 62 -3.77 -0.86 11.92
C LEU A 62 -4.82 -0.41 12.96
N GLU A 63 -6.03 -0.05 12.54
CA GLU A 63 -7.14 0.18 13.48
C GLU A 63 -7.59 -1.12 14.17
N ILE A 64 -7.42 -2.27 13.52
CA ILE A 64 -7.77 -3.60 14.06
C ILE A 64 -6.58 -4.19 14.83
N GLU A 65 -5.38 -4.13 14.25
CA GLU A 65 -4.12 -4.63 14.80
C GLU A 65 -3.07 -3.52 14.76
N SER A 66 -3.04 -2.67 15.79
CA SER A 66 -2.17 -1.48 15.86
C SER A 66 -0.68 -1.77 15.75
N GLU A 67 -0.25 -2.99 16.06
CA GLU A 67 1.14 -3.45 16.00
C GLU A 67 1.38 -4.44 14.84
N ASN A 68 0.50 -4.47 13.83
CA ASN A 68 0.71 -5.32 12.67
C ASN A 68 1.97 -4.86 11.90
N ILE A 69 3.02 -5.68 12.01
CA ILE A 69 4.34 -5.43 11.41
C ILE A 69 4.27 -5.18 9.91
N ILE A 70 3.42 -5.95 9.20
CA ILE A 70 3.31 -5.87 7.74
C ILE A 70 2.60 -4.58 7.34
N ALA A 71 1.58 -4.18 8.10
CA ALA A 71 0.86 -2.95 7.87
C ALA A 71 1.73 -1.71 8.11
N LEU A 72 2.46 -1.67 9.24
CA LEU A 72 3.42 -0.59 9.53
C LEU A 72 4.50 -0.50 8.46
N LYS A 73 5.05 -1.65 8.03
CA LYS A 73 6.08 -1.70 6.99
C LYS A 73 5.58 -1.12 5.67
N TYR A 74 4.48 -1.65 5.13
CA TYR A 74 4.00 -1.21 3.82
C TYR A 74 3.44 0.22 3.86
N ARG A 75 2.79 0.63 4.96
CA ARG A 75 2.31 2.01 5.09
C ARG A 75 3.48 3.00 5.21
N GLY A 76 4.54 2.63 5.91
CA GLY A 76 5.80 3.39 5.95
C GLY A 76 6.44 3.56 4.57
N GLU A 77 6.52 2.48 3.77
CA GLU A 77 7.01 2.53 2.37
C GLU A 77 6.12 3.42 1.49
N ILE A 78 4.80 3.30 1.62
CA ILE A 78 3.83 4.12 0.86
C ILE A 78 3.97 5.59 1.21
N ASN A 79 4.02 5.91 2.50
CA ASN A 79 4.20 7.28 2.96
C ASN A 79 5.50 7.89 2.42
N TYR A 80 6.59 7.11 2.38
CA TYR A 80 7.84 7.56 1.75
C TYR A 80 7.67 7.86 0.25
N ILE A 81 7.06 6.94 -0.50
CA ILE A 81 6.81 7.11 -1.95
C ILE A 81 5.93 8.34 -2.23
N MET A 82 4.99 8.63 -1.32
CA MET A 82 4.09 9.77 -1.41
C MET A 82 4.66 11.06 -0.80
N GLU A 83 5.94 11.07 -0.44
CA GLU A 83 6.65 12.21 0.17
C GLU A 83 6.04 12.68 1.51
N ARG A 84 5.33 11.78 2.21
CA ARG A 84 4.77 11.93 3.57
C ARG A 84 5.79 11.45 4.60
N TYR A 85 6.90 12.16 4.73
CA TYR A 85 8.07 11.68 5.46
C TYR A 85 7.81 11.54 6.97
N GLU A 86 7.07 12.46 7.57
CA GLU A 86 6.72 12.43 9.00
C GLU A 86 5.89 11.19 9.35
N GLU A 87 4.88 10.86 8.54
CA GLU A 87 4.07 9.66 8.73
C GLU A 87 4.87 8.39 8.49
N SER A 88 5.79 8.40 7.52
CA SER A 88 6.71 7.27 7.28
C SER A 88 7.63 7.03 8.48
N ILE A 89 8.24 8.09 9.03
CA ILE A 89 9.08 8.03 10.24
C ILE A 89 8.28 7.48 11.42
N SER A 90 7.03 7.92 11.60
CA SER A 90 6.16 7.43 12.67
C SER A 90 5.90 5.93 12.57
N ASP A 91 5.57 5.43 11.38
CA ASP A 91 5.34 3.99 11.14
C ASP A 91 6.61 3.17 11.34
N LEU A 92 7.74 3.64 10.81
CA LEU A 92 9.04 2.98 10.96
C LEU A 92 9.52 2.98 12.42
N ALA A 93 9.30 4.06 13.17
CA ALA A 93 9.60 4.12 14.60
C ALA A 93 8.76 3.11 15.39
N ASN A 94 7.47 2.99 15.08
CA ASN A 94 6.62 1.98 15.70
C ASN A 94 7.08 0.57 15.36
N LEU A 95 7.49 0.33 14.11
CA LEU A 95 8.06 -0.95 13.71
C LEU A 95 9.38 -1.27 14.42
N LEU A 96 10.25 -0.28 14.65
CA LEU A 96 11.48 -0.44 15.44
C LEU A 96 11.21 -0.72 16.92
N LYS A 97 10.10 -0.21 17.50
CA LYS A 97 9.71 -0.59 18.87
C LYS A 97 9.37 -2.07 18.98
N ILE A 98 8.71 -2.62 17.95
CA ILE A 98 8.28 -4.02 17.90
C ILE A 98 9.44 -4.95 17.50
N LYS A 99 10.24 -4.53 16.52
CA LYS A 99 11.42 -5.25 16.02
C LYS A 99 12.67 -4.36 16.02
N PRO A 100 13.31 -4.17 17.19
CA PRO A 100 14.47 -3.31 17.32
C PRO A 100 15.68 -3.74 16.49
N ASP A 101 15.73 -4.99 16.05
CA ASP A 101 16.85 -5.56 15.28
C ASP A 101 16.55 -5.74 13.79
N ASP A 102 15.41 -5.25 13.31
CA ASP A 102 15.08 -5.31 11.88
C ASP A 102 16.00 -4.38 11.08
N ALA A 103 17.01 -4.96 10.45
CA ALA A 103 18.04 -4.22 9.71
C ALA A 103 17.47 -3.42 8.53
N TRP A 104 16.38 -3.90 7.93
CA TRP A 104 15.69 -3.17 6.86
C TRP A 104 15.04 -1.90 7.41
N THR A 105 14.31 -2.02 8.52
CA THR A 105 13.60 -0.90 9.15
C THR A 105 14.57 0.17 9.64
N LYS A 106 15.72 -0.22 10.21
CA LYS A 106 16.79 0.74 10.59
C LYS A 106 17.26 1.58 9.40
N LYS A 107 17.59 0.91 8.29
CA LYS A 107 18.04 1.59 7.07
C LYS A 107 16.96 2.48 6.47
N ALA A 108 15.71 2.01 6.45
CA ALA A 108 14.58 2.80 5.97
C ALA A 108 14.39 4.04 6.86
N TYR A 109 14.42 3.88 8.18
CA TYR A 109 14.28 4.98 9.13
C TYR A 109 15.38 6.04 8.94
N GLU A 110 16.64 5.63 8.84
CA GLU A 110 17.78 6.52 8.59
C GLU A 110 17.66 7.26 7.25
N LEU A 111 17.22 6.56 6.20
CA LEU A 111 16.99 7.17 4.89
C LEU A 111 15.93 8.27 4.96
N VAL A 112 14.78 7.98 5.56
CA VAL A 112 13.65 8.94 5.61
C VAL A 112 13.94 10.09 6.58
N HIS A 113 14.53 9.80 7.73
CA HIS A 113 14.87 10.81 8.74
C HIS A 113 16.03 11.73 8.29
N GLY A 114 16.81 11.32 7.29
CA GLY A 114 17.91 12.12 6.73
C GLY A 114 17.50 13.08 5.60
N LEU A 115 16.23 13.05 5.18
CA LEU A 115 15.66 13.93 4.14
C LEU A 115 15.02 15.17 4.77
#